data_AF-A0A7K3KL10-F1
#
_entry.id   AF-A0A7K3KL10-F1
#
_cell.length_a   1.000
_cell.length_b   1.000
_cell.length_c   1.000
_cell.angle_alpha   90.00
_cell.angle_beta   90.00
_cell.angle_gamma   90.00
#
_symmetry.space_group_name_H-M   'P 1'
#
loop_
_entity.id
_entity.type
_entity.pdbx_description
1 polymer ?
#
loop_
_entity_poly.entity_id
_entity_poly.type
_entity_poly.pdbx_seq_one_letter_code
_entity_poly.pdbx_strand_id
1 'polypeptide(L)' 'MDAASIYHFLFETAPGIGCLIGGVLVLTLIASVIMERRTRKQFVDREPGEDDWTFFDDDDEGEDGSDDSSK' A
#
# COMPACT_ATOMS: atom_id res chain seq x y z
N MET A 1 -6.86 -39.89 9.30
CA MET A 1 -5.58 -39.66 8.60
C MET A 1 -4.52 -39.53 9.68
N ASP A 2 -3.49 -40.36 9.64
CA ASP A 2 -2.39 -40.28 10.61
C ASP A 2 -1.55 -39.02 10.34
N ALA A 3 -1.00 -38.37 11.38
CA ALA A 3 -0.23 -37.14 11.22
C ALA A 3 0.95 -37.35 10.26
N ALA A 4 1.63 -38.51 10.32
CA ALA A 4 2.75 -38.83 9.44
C ALA A 4 2.36 -38.85 7.96
N SER A 5 1.16 -39.36 7.64
CA SER A 5 0.66 -39.40 6.26
C SER A 5 0.39 -38.01 5.67
N ILE A 6 -0.05 -37.06 6.51
CA ILE A 6 -0.29 -35.67 6.11
C ILE A 6 1.03 -34.95 5.83
N TYR A 7 2.05 -35.15 6.66
CA TYR A 7 3.38 -34.56 6.44
C TYR A 7 4.03 -35.06 5.15
N HIS A 8 4.02 -36.38 4.92
CA HIS A 8 4.59 -36.97 3.70
C HIS A 8 3.89 -36.44 2.45
N PHE A 9 2.55 -36.28 2.50
CA PHE A 9 1.79 -35.71 1.41
C PHE A 9 2.08 -34.22 1.18
N LEU A 10 2.16 -33.42 2.24
CA LEU A 10 2.31 -31.97 2.15
C LEU A 10 3.72 -31.55 1.70
N PHE A 11 4.75 -32.31 2.06
CA PHE A 11 6.15 -31.95 1.81
C PHE A 11 6.84 -32.76 0.71
N GLU A 12 6.38 -33.98 0.41
CA GLU A 12 7.07 -34.85 -0.55
C GLU A 12 6.33 -34.98 -1.90
N THR A 13 5.10 -34.48 -1.98
CA THR A 13 4.30 -34.50 -3.21
C THR A 13 4.14 -33.11 -3.80
N ALA A 14 4.32 -33.01 -5.13
CA ALA A 14 4.06 -31.79 -5.91
C ALA A 14 2.70 -31.11 -5.63
N PRO A 15 1.55 -31.83 -5.52
CA PRO A 15 0.29 -31.19 -5.16
C PRO A 15 0.28 -30.61 -3.73
N GLY A 16 0.96 -31.26 -2.77
CA GLY A 16 1.06 -30.78 -1.39
C GLY A 16 1.82 -29.45 -1.30
N ILE A 17 2.95 -29.37 -2.01
CA ILE A 17 3.74 -28.14 -2.14
C ILE A 17 2.90 -27.03 -2.80
N GLY A 18 2.13 -27.36 -3.84
CA GLY A 18 1.20 -26.41 -4.47
C GLY A 18 0.16 -25.85 -3.51
N CYS A 19 -0.41 -26.69 -2.64
CA CYS A 19 -1.32 -26.23 -1.58
C CYS A 19 -0.63 -25.35 -0.54
N LEU A 20 0.62 -25.62 -0.17
CA LEU A 20 1.38 -24.74 0.75
C LEU A 20 1.61 -23.35 0.14
N ILE A 21 2.14 -23.31 -1.07
CA ILE A 21 2.41 -22.04 -1.76
C ILE A 21 1.11 -21.28 -2.03
N GLY A 22 0.07 -21.98 -2.50
CA GLY A 22 -1.26 -21.40 -2.71
C GLY A 22 -1.88 -20.87 -1.41
N GLY A 23 -1.76 -21.60 -0.31
CA GLY A 23 -2.23 -21.16 1.01
C GLY A 23 -1.53 -19.89 1.47
N VAL A 24 -0.20 -19.84 1.35
CA VAL A 24 0.59 -18.65 1.73
C VAL A 24 0.27 -17.45 0.83
N LEU A 25 0.15 -17.66 -0.48
CA LEU A 25 -0.24 -16.60 -1.42
C LEU A 25 -1.61 -16.02 -1.09
N VAL A 26 -2.60 -16.88 -0.87
CA VAL A 26 -3.96 -16.45 -0.54
C VAL A 26 -3.98 -15.71 0.80
N LEU A 27 -3.31 -16.22 1.83
CA LEU A 27 -3.22 -15.53 3.12
C LEU A 27 -2.56 -14.16 2.99
N THR A 28 -1.50 -14.05 2.18
CA THR A 28 -0.81 -12.78 1.93
C THR A 28 -1.72 -11.80 1.18
N LEU A 29 -2.48 -12.27 0.19
CA LEU A 29 -3.46 -11.46 -0.54
C LEU A 29 -4.56 -10.93 0.40
N ILE A 30 -5.11 -11.80 1.25
CA ILE A 30 -6.13 -11.42 2.23
C ILE A 30 -5.56 -10.38 3.21
N ALA A 31 -4.34 -10.60 3.72
CA ALA A 31 -3.66 -9.65 4.59
C ALA A 31 -3.42 -8.29 3.91
N SER A 32 -3.01 -8.29 2.64
CA SER A 32 -2.85 -7.08 1.82
C SER A 32 -4.16 -6.31 1.69
N VAL A 33 -5.27 -7.00 1.41
CA VAL A 33 -6.59 -6.36 1.30
C VAL A 33 -7.06 -5.79 2.64
N ILE A 34 -6.81 -6.49 3.75
CA ILE A 34 -7.15 -5.99 5.09
C ILE A 34 -6.32 -4.76 5.44
N MET A 35 -5.01 -4.77 5.16
CA MET A 35 -4.16 -3.59 5.35
C MET A 35 -4.65 -2.43 4.50
N GLU A 36 -4.94 -2.64 3.22
CA GLU A 36 -5.47 -1.59 2.34
C GLU A 36 -6.80 -1.00 2.87
N ARG A 37 -7.71 -1.84 3.34
CA ARG A 37 -8.97 -1.39 3.95
C ARG A 37 -8.78 -0.72 5.31
N ARG A 38 -7.75 -1.09 6.07
CA ARG A 38 -7.43 -0.48 7.37
C ARG A 38 -6.74 0.87 7.18
N THR A 39 -5.86 1.00 6.19
CA THR A 39 -5.20 2.26 5.82
C THR A 39 -6.24 3.28 5.34
N ARG A 40 -7.25 2.90 4.55
CA ARG A 40 -8.37 3.81 4.22
C ARG A 40 -9.19 4.29 5.42
N LYS A 41 -9.17 3.61 6.56
CA LYS A 41 -9.87 4.07 7.78
C LYS A 41 -8.98 4.90 8.71
N GLN A 42 -7.66 4.75 8.61
CA GLN A 42 -6.70 5.51 9.41
C GLN A 42 -6.22 6.78 8.68
N PHE A 43 -6.33 6.83 7.35
CA PHE A 43 -6.03 8.00 6.51
C PHE A 43 -7.29 8.62 5.89
N VAL A 44 -8.43 8.57 6.58
CA VAL A 44 -9.66 9.30 6.18
C VAL A 44 -9.86 10.61 6.95
N ASP A 45 -9.10 10.86 8.03
CA ASP A 45 -9.18 12.09 8.83
C ASP A 45 -7.89 12.91 8.77
N ARG A 46 -7.33 13.07 7.57
CA ARG A 46 -6.62 14.32 7.28
C ARG A 46 -7.27 14.86 6.02
N GLU A 47 -8.02 15.94 6.17
CA GLU A 47 -8.34 16.81 5.04
C GLU A 47 -7.03 16.98 4.26
N PRO A 48 -6.99 16.76 2.94
CA PRO A 48 -5.85 17.17 2.16
C PRO A 48 -5.71 18.67 2.41
N GLY A 49 -4.83 19.05 3.33
CA GLY A 49 -4.48 20.43 3.53
C GLY A 49 -4.01 20.92 2.18
N GLU A 50 -4.52 22.07 1.77
CA GLU A 50 -4.23 22.71 0.48
C GLU A 50 -2.71 22.91 0.23
N ASP A 51 -1.86 22.55 1.21
CA ASP A 51 -0.41 22.68 1.22
C ASP A 51 0.39 21.43 0.77
N ASP A 52 -0.22 20.26 0.56
CA ASP A 52 0.55 19.03 0.18
C ASP A 52 0.97 18.99 -1.31
N TRP A 53 0.64 20.04 -2.09
CA TRP A 53 1.01 20.20 -3.50
C TRP A 53 1.81 21.48 -3.80
N THR A 54 2.07 22.34 -2.82
CA THR A 54 2.83 23.59 -3.03
C THR A 54 4.35 23.38 -3.07
N PHE A 55 4.84 22.19 -2.67
CA PHE A 55 6.27 21.88 -2.69
C PHE A 55 6.84 21.63 -4.11
N PHE A 56 5.98 21.37 -5.11
CA PHE A 56 6.41 21.10 -6.50
C PHE A 56 5.85 22.09 -7.54
N ASP A 57 5.02 23.06 -7.14
CA ASP A 57 4.36 24.01 -8.07
C ASP A 57 4.79 25.47 -7.87
N ASP A 58 5.62 25.80 -6.87
CA ASP A 58 6.04 27.18 -6.57
C ASP A 58 7.52 27.47 -6.95
N ASP A 59 8.08 26.77 -7.94
CA ASP A 59 9.45 27.02 -8.43
C ASP A 59 9.52 27.22 -9.96
N ASP A 60 8.46 27.78 -10.59
CA ASP A 60 8.58 28.19 -12.01
C ASP A 60 7.56 29.23 -12.52
N GLU A 61 7.34 30.36 -11.82
CA GLU A 61 6.84 31.58 -12.48
C GLU A 61 7.59 32.82 -11.98
N GLY A 62 8.70 33.13 -12.68
CA GLY A 62 9.30 34.45 -12.62
C GLY A 62 8.44 35.46 -13.36
N GLU A 63 7.96 36.49 -12.67
CA GLU A 63 7.64 37.77 -13.31
C GLU A 63 8.08 38.93 -12.41
N ASP A 64 8.50 39.97 -13.10
CA ASP A 64 9.29 41.10 -12.70
C ASP A 64 8.65 42.03 -11.66
N GLY A 65 9.52 42.79 -10.99
CA GLY A 65 9.11 43.87 -10.10
C GLY A 65 8.49 45.03 -10.88
N SER A 66 7.16 45.10 -10.86
CA SER A 66 6.34 46.28 -11.17
C SER A 66 5.14 46.21 -10.21
N ASP A 67 5.08 46.97 -9.13
CA ASP A 67 4.41 48.29 -8.94
C ASP A 67 4.42 48.50 -7.40
N ASP A 68 4.39 49.66 -6.75
CA ASP A 68 3.65 50.89 -7.00
C ASP A 68 4.15 51.97 -6.01
N SER A 69 3.92 53.21 -6.39
CA SER A 69 3.91 54.42 -5.56
C SER A 69 3.46 54.22 -4.11
N SER A 70 4.16 54.86 -3.16
CA SER A 70 3.53 55.63 -2.08
C SER A 70 4.56 56.33 -1.17
N LYS A 71 5.07 57.49 -1.61
CA LYS A 71 5.06 58.75 -0.84
C LYS A 71 5.61 59.93 -1.64
#